data_AF-A0A328DDE7-F1
#
_entry.id   AF-A0A328DDE7-F1
#
_cell.length_a   1.000
_cell.length_b   1.000
_cell.length_c   1.000
_cell.angle_alpha   90.00
_cell.angle_beta   90.00
_cell.angle_gamma   90.00
#
_symmetry.space_group_name_H-M   'P 1'
#
loop_
_entity.id
_entity.type
_entity.pdbx_description
1 polymer ?
#
loop_
_entity_poly.entity_id
_entity_poly.type
_entity_poly.pdbx_seq_one_letter_code
_entity_poly.pdbx_strand_id
1 'polypeptide(L)'
;MDTNHLLRFNSGQVLFPSHLIYVDDIIIFSRGDNRNLLKLKVTLDIYLKATGQEINLNKSRFYTSKHTTSSQNQHMEKALGIKRGNLPFTYLGAPICKGILRKEHCKDILGHFEKLIHSWYSKTLNQMGRLILIKHVLSSIPLHTLAVHTIPKSIIHTLNRYMTNFLWGQKEGSHKHHWVRWAQITKPEVEGGLGIKSLKDLQQAYTLKLWWKARNDIGIWGPYVRNRYMKTGIMKERITDSPTWKRICRSNDLETSHTTTTSSGLLWEGGNFSLKSAFNMV
;
A
#
# COMPACT_ATOMS: atom_id res chain seq x y z
N MET A 1 15.24 33.45 20.84
CA MET A 1 15.03 32.32 19.89
C MET A 1 13.57 31.92 19.94
N ASP A 2 12.77 32.49 19.05
CA ASP A 2 11.34 32.20 18.95
C ASP A 2 11.09 30.73 18.64
N THR A 3 10.49 30.01 19.59
CA THR A 3 10.18 28.58 19.41
C THR A 3 8.69 28.34 19.44
N ASN A 4 7.90 29.16 18.76
CA ASN A 4 6.45 28.92 18.62
C ASN A 4 6.10 27.84 17.59
N HIS A 5 7.09 27.24 16.92
CA HIS A 5 6.87 26.24 15.89
C HIS A 5 7.09 24.80 16.37
N LEU A 6 6.29 23.89 15.82
CA LEU A 6 6.48 22.44 15.95
C LEU A 6 7.70 22.00 15.16
N LEU A 7 8.56 21.21 15.81
CA LEU A 7 9.75 20.66 15.23
C LEU A 7 9.41 19.41 14.42
N ARG A 8 9.92 19.38 13.19
CA ARG A 8 9.65 18.37 12.18
C ARG A 8 10.26 17.03 12.58
N PHE A 9 9.65 15.95 12.10
CA PHE A 9 10.27 14.63 12.14
C PHE A 9 11.65 14.66 11.45
N ASN A 10 12.68 14.12 12.12
CA ASN A 10 14.04 14.15 11.60
C ASN A 10 14.26 13.02 10.59
N SER A 11 14.37 13.37 9.30
CA SER A 11 14.82 12.47 8.23
C SER A 11 16.18 12.87 7.65
N GLY A 12 17.05 13.47 8.47
CA GLY A 12 18.34 13.98 8.06
C GLY A 12 18.18 15.19 7.13
N GLN A 13 18.88 15.16 6.00
CA GLN A 13 18.88 16.27 5.01
C GLN A 13 17.62 16.34 4.14
N VAL A 14 16.77 15.30 4.16
CA VAL A 14 15.57 15.27 3.32
C VAL A 14 14.42 15.91 4.08
N LEU A 15 13.67 16.79 3.44
CA LEU A 15 12.43 17.32 4.00
C LEU A 15 11.36 16.22 4.02
N PHE A 16 10.94 15.81 5.22
CA PHE A 16 9.84 14.85 5.40
C PHE A 16 8.47 15.55 5.34
N PRO A 17 7.42 14.90 4.80
CA PRO A 17 6.04 15.39 4.94
C PRO A 17 5.67 15.55 6.41
N SER A 18 5.11 16.70 6.83
CA SER A 18 4.76 16.92 8.24
C SER A 18 3.48 16.21 8.66
N HIS A 19 2.54 16.02 7.74
CA HIS A 19 1.28 15.32 7.98
C HIS A 19 0.70 14.71 6.71
N LEU A 20 -0.19 13.74 6.88
CA LEU A 20 -1.10 13.22 5.87
C LEU A 20 -2.51 13.37 6.43
N ILE A 21 -3.42 13.94 5.62
CA ILE A 21 -4.82 14.16 6.01
C ILE A 21 -5.70 13.53 4.95
N TYR A 22 -6.64 12.71 5.38
CA TYR A 22 -7.71 12.19 4.54
C TYR A 22 -9.01 12.13 5.35
N VAL A 23 -9.93 13.05 5.08
CA VAL A 23 -11.18 13.20 5.86
C VAL A 23 -10.84 13.32 7.36
N ASP A 24 -11.22 12.33 8.17
CA ASP A 24 -11.00 12.24 9.61
C ASP A 24 -9.72 11.46 9.99
N ASP A 25 -9.10 10.77 9.03
CA ASP A 25 -7.86 10.04 9.23
C ASP A 25 -6.64 10.96 9.05
N ILE A 26 -5.98 11.30 10.16
CA ILE A 26 -4.81 12.18 10.18
C ILE A 26 -3.59 11.44 10.73
N ILE A 27 -2.46 11.51 9.99
CA ILE A 27 -1.14 11.09 10.48
C ILE A 27 -0.26 12.33 10.60
N ILE A 28 0.31 12.56 11.78
CA ILE A 28 1.24 13.66 12.04
C ILE A 28 2.64 13.08 12.29
N PHE A 29 3.64 13.61 11.57
CA PHE A 29 5.03 13.24 11.74
C PHE A 29 5.77 14.33 12.52
N SER A 30 6.09 14.02 13.77
CA SER A 30 6.65 14.98 14.70
C SER A 30 7.87 14.40 15.43
N ARG A 31 8.76 15.29 15.91
CA ARG A 31 9.85 14.89 16.80
C ARG A 31 9.28 14.52 18.17
N GLY A 32 9.75 13.41 18.73
CA GLY A 32 9.21 12.83 19.97
C GLY A 32 9.71 13.45 21.28
N ASP A 33 10.29 14.65 21.26
CA ASP A 33 10.70 15.33 22.49
C ASP A 33 9.51 15.94 23.23
N ASN A 34 9.54 15.90 24.56
CA ASN A 34 8.41 16.28 25.39
C ASN A 34 7.88 17.70 25.10
N ARG A 35 8.78 18.68 24.94
CA ARG A 35 8.41 20.06 24.63
C ARG A 35 7.65 20.17 23.30
N ASN A 36 8.07 19.42 22.29
CA ASN A 36 7.41 19.40 20.99
C ASN A 36 6.06 18.69 21.02
N LEU A 37 5.94 17.58 21.78
CA LEU A 37 4.67 16.87 21.94
C LEU A 37 3.64 17.67 22.72
N LEU A 38 4.04 18.39 23.77
CA LEU A 38 3.15 19.27 24.51
C LEU A 38 2.64 20.43 23.65
N LYS A 39 3.50 21.01 22.80
CA LYS A 39 3.07 22.00 21.80
C LYS A 39 2.06 21.40 20.83
N LEU A 40 2.32 20.19 20.34
CA LEU A 40 1.40 19.51 19.42
C LEU A 40 0.03 19.31 20.07
N LYS A 41 0.01 18.87 21.33
CA LYS A 41 -1.22 18.74 22.11
C LYS A 41 -1.96 20.07 22.23
N VAL A 42 -1.28 21.15 22.61
CA VAL A 42 -1.90 22.48 22.69
C VAL A 42 -2.46 22.93 21.34
N THR A 43 -1.73 22.70 20.24
CA THR A 43 -2.22 23.00 18.89
C THR A 43 -3.49 22.23 18.55
N LEU A 44 -3.55 20.94 18.88
CA LEU A 44 -4.75 20.12 18.71
C LEU A 44 -5.89 20.63 19.59
N ASP A 45 -5.65 20.92 20.88
CA ASP A 45 -6.68 21.43 21.79
C ASP A 45 -7.28 22.76 21.31
N ILE A 46 -6.47 23.66 20.76
CA ILE A 46 -6.95 24.91 20.15
C ILE A 46 -7.84 24.62 18.95
N TYR A 47 -7.42 23.70 18.07
CA TYR A 47 -8.21 23.30 16.90
C TYR A 47 -9.55 22.71 17.31
N LEU A 48 -9.56 21.74 18.24
CA LEU A 48 -10.77 21.08 18.71
C LEU A 48 -11.76 22.07 19.35
N LYS A 49 -11.27 23.00 20.16
CA LYS A 49 -12.10 24.08 20.74
C LYS A 49 -12.68 25.00 19.69
N ALA A 50 -11.93 25.31 18.64
CA ALA A 50 -12.39 26.20 17.58
C ALA A 50 -13.41 25.53 16.64
N THR A 51 -13.27 24.23 16.37
CA THR A 51 -14.14 23.50 15.44
C THR A 51 -15.30 22.77 16.11
N GLY A 52 -15.23 22.56 17.43
CA GLY A 52 -16.17 21.70 18.16
C GLY A 52 -15.98 20.20 17.88
N GLN A 53 -14.90 19.81 17.21
CA GLN A 53 -14.57 18.40 16.96
C GLN A 53 -13.87 17.77 18.16
N GLU A 54 -13.85 16.44 18.21
CA GLU A 54 -13.17 15.66 19.25
C GLU A 54 -12.22 14.60 18.66
N ILE A 55 -11.13 14.32 19.36
CA ILE A 55 -10.22 13.22 19.02
C ILE A 55 -10.77 11.92 19.61
N ASN A 56 -10.99 10.93 18.75
CA ASN A 56 -11.32 9.58 19.22
C ASN A 56 -10.09 8.85 19.77
N LEU A 57 -9.81 9.02 21.07
CA LEU A 57 -8.66 8.39 21.76
C LEU A 57 -8.68 6.86 21.72
N ASN A 58 -9.84 6.23 21.49
CA ASN A 58 -9.93 4.77 21.33
C ASN A 58 -9.34 4.32 19.99
N LYS A 59 -9.44 5.14 18.94
CA LYS A 59 -8.87 4.89 17.61
C LYS A 59 -7.46 5.48 17.44
N SER A 60 -7.17 6.62 18.06
CA SER A 60 -5.88 7.30 17.92
C SER A 60 -4.75 6.55 18.64
N ARG A 61 -3.61 6.45 17.96
CA ARG A 61 -2.40 5.81 18.49
C ARG A 61 -1.17 6.58 18.05
N PHE A 62 -0.12 6.57 18.88
CA PHE A 62 1.21 7.04 18.47
C PHE A 62 2.16 5.85 18.26
N TYR A 63 3.13 6.03 17.37
CA TYR A 63 4.09 5.00 16.98
C TYR A 63 5.52 5.53 17.06
N THR A 64 6.44 4.71 17.56
CA THR A 64 7.84 5.09 17.82
C THR A 64 8.82 4.04 17.31
N SER A 65 10.09 4.39 17.30
CA SER A 65 11.17 3.46 16.93
C SER A 65 11.24 2.27 17.89
N LYS A 66 11.74 1.13 17.41
CA LYS A 66 12.03 -0.04 18.26
C LYS A 66 13.07 0.27 19.36
N HIS A 67 13.91 1.29 19.13
CA HIS A 67 14.96 1.70 20.07
C HIS A 67 14.46 2.64 21.18
N THR A 68 13.20 3.07 21.12
CA THR A 68 12.61 3.94 22.15
C THR A 68 12.33 3.14 23.42
N THR A 69 12.87 3.60 24.55
CA THR A 69 12.77 2.91 25.85
C THR A 69 11.34 2.94 26.40
N SER A 70 11.02 2.01 27.31
CA SER A 70 9.69 1.99 27.96
C SER A 70 9.38 3.32 28.65
N SER A 71 10.35 3.86 29.40
CA SER A 71 10.22 5.17 30.07
C SER A 71 9.93 6.29 29.07
N GLN A 72 10.62 6.35 27.92
CA GLN A 72 10.32 7.35 26.88
C GLN A 72 8.89 7.20 26.35
N ASN A 73 8.43 5.98 26.10
CA ASN A 73 7.06 5.75 25.63
C ASN A 73 6.01 6.19 26.66
N GLN A 74 6.22 5.91 27.95
CA GLN A 74 5.33 6.36 29.02
C GLN A 74 5.27 7.89 29.12
N HIS A 75 6.41 8.56 28.98
CA HIS A 75 6.44 10.03 28.94
C HIS A 75 5.66 10.59 27.75
N MET A 76 5.81 10.01 26.55
CA MET A 76 5.06 10.44 25.36
C MET A 76 3.56 10.19 25.49
N GLU A 77 3.17 9.04 26.06
CA GLU A 77 1.77 8.70 26.33
C GLU A 77 1.15 9.68 27.32
N LYS A 78 1.86 10.04 28.39
CA LYS A 78 1.43 11.07 29.35
C LYS A 78 1.32 12.47 28.71
N ALA A 79 2.30 12.84 27.88
CA ALA A 79 2.34 14.13 27.22
C ALA A 79 1.19 14.31 26.22
N LEU A 80 0.92 13.30 25.40
CA LEU A 80 -0.12 13.34 24.36
C LEU A 80 -1.51 12.97 24.88
N GLY A 81 -1.62 12.12 25.91
CA GLY A 81 -2.88 11.48 26.30
C GLY A 81 -3.35 10.41 25.30
N ILE A 82 -2.47 9.96 24.40
CA ILE A 82 -2.76 8.97 23.35
C ILE A 82 -1.97 7.70 23.65
N LYS A 83 -2.61 6.54 23.57
CA LYS A 83 -1.96 5.25 23.82
C LYS A 83 -0.97 4.87 22.72
N ARG A 84 0.09 4.17 23.10
CA ARG A 84 1.05 3.60 22.13
C ARG A 84 0.38 2.51 21.30
N GLY A 85 0.57 2.56 19.98
CA GLY A 85 0.17 1.50 19.06
C GLY A 85 1.32 0.53 18.74
N ASN A 86 0.95 -0.64 18.19
CA ASN A 86 1.89 -1.62 17.66
C ASN A 86 1.80 -1.65 16.14
N LEU A 87 2.94 -1.83 15.46
CA LEU A 87 2.97 -2.09 14.03
C LEU A 87 2.73 -3.59 13.76
N PRO A 88 2.05 -3.95 12.66
CA PRO A 88 1.46 -3.05 11.67
C PRO A 88 0.12 -2.44 12.12
N PHE A 89 -0.26 -1.31 11.51
CA PHE A 89 -1.62 -0.77 11.58
C PHE A 89 -2.13 -0.44 10.18
N THR A 90 -3.44 -0.37 9.99
CA THR A 90 -4.04 -0.10 8.68
C THR A 90 -4.32 1.40 8.53
N TYR A 91 -3.93 1.97 7.38
CA TYR A 91 -4.24 3.35 6.99
C TYR A 91 -4.76 3.33 5.56
N LEU A 92 -5.97 3.87 5.33
CA LEU A 92 -6.64 3.89 4.03
C LEU A 92 -6.65 2.53 3.30
N GLY A 93 -6.89 1.46 4.07
CA GLY A 93 -6.96 0.09 3.54
C GLY A 93 -5.63 -0.60 3.27
N ALA A 94 -4.49 0.07 3.48
CA ALA A 94 -3.16 -0.53 3.36
C ALA A 94 -2.46 -0.69 4.72
N PRO A 95 -1.79 -1.83 4.98
CA PRO A 95 -1.05 -2.01 6.22
C PRO A 95 0.24 -1.18 6.22
N ILE A 96 0.43 -0.30 7.19
CA ILE A 96 1.69 0.35 7.49
C ILE A 96 2.50 -0.58 8.39
N CYS A 97 3.54 -1.19 7.84
CA CYS A 97 4.41 -2.13 8.54
C CYS A 97 5.89 -1.72 8.48
N LYS A 98 6.68 -2.23 9.42
CA LYS A 98 8.14 -2.08 9.38
C LYS A 98 8.73 -3.13 8.43
N GLY A 99 9.39 -2.68 7.37
CA GLY A 99 10.04 -3.58 6.41
C GLY A 99 9.03 -4.25 5.46
N ILE A 100 9.38 -5.43 4.96
CA ILE A 100 8.57 -6.14 3.95
C ILE A 100 7.21 -6.57 4.51
N LEU A 101 6.20 -6.61 3.64
CA LEU A 101 4.91 -7.18 3.98
C LEU A 101 5.06 -8.70 4.17
N ARG A 102 4.70 -9.21 5.34
CA ARG A 102 4.80 -10.63 5.71
C ARG A 102 3.45 -11.31 5.60
N LYS A 103 3.45 -12.65 5.55
CA LYS A 103 2.24 -13.48 5.54
C LYS A 103 1.30 -13.13 6.69
N GLU A 104 1.86 -12.91 7.89
CA GLU A 104 1.10 -12.58 9.10
C GLU A 104 0.33 -11.25 9.01
N HIS A 105 0.82 -10.30 8.20
CA HIS A 105 0.18 -9.00 7.97
C HIS A 105 -0.97 -9.08 6.94
N CYS A 106 -1.11 -10.21 6.24
CA CYS A 106 -2.09 -10.39 5.17
C CYS A 106 -3.35 -11.14 5.65
N LYS A 107 -3.59 -11.25 6.96
CA LYS A 107 -4.77 -11.94 7.50
C LYS A 107 -6.07 -11.23 7.08
N ASP A 108 -6.08 -9.90 7.14
CA ASP A 108 -7.29 -9.12 6.83
C ASP A 108 -7.73 -9.30 5.38
N ILE A 109 -6.77 -9.31 4.43
CA ILE A 109 -7.09 -9.54 3.02
C ILE A 109 -7.59 -10.97 2.76
N LEU A 110 -7.00 -11.97 3.42
CA LEU A 110 -7.48 -13.36 3.31
C LEU A 110 -8.89 -13.49 3.90
N GLY A 111 -9.14 -12.94 5.08
CA GLY A 111 -10.45 -12.97 5.73
C GLY A 111 -11.52 -12.22 4.94
N HIS A 112 -11.17 -11.13 4.24
CA HIS A 112 -12.10 -10.42 3.37
C HIS A 112 -12.54 -11.30 2.19
N PHE A 113 -11.61 -12.03 1.55
CA PHE A 113 -11.95 -13.00 0.51
C PHE A 113 -12.87 -14.09 1.05
N GLU A 114 -12.49 -14.70 2.17
CA GLU A 114 -13.27 -15.79 2.80
C GLU A 114 -14.69 -15.34 3.15
N LYS A 115 -14.84 -14.16 3.77
CA LYS A 115 -16.15 -13.60 4.14
C LYS A 115 -17.07 -13.42 2.93
N LEU A 116 -16.55 -12.86 1.84
CA LEU A 116 -17.33 -12.65 0.61
C LEU A 116 -17.68 -13.97 -0.06
N ILE A 117 -16.69 -14.85 -0.23
CA ILE A 117 -16.88 -16.16 -0.86
C ILE A 117 -17.90 -16.98 -0.07
N HIS A 118 -17.81 -17.01 1.26
CA HIS A 118 -18.75 -17.72 2.12
C HIS A 118 -20.18 -17.16 2.00
N SER A 119 -20.31 -15.81 1.98
CA SER A 119 -21.61 -15.17 1.75
C SER A 119 -22.21 -15.53 0.40
N TRP A 120 -21.39 -15.72 -0.65
CA TRP A 120 -21.87 -16.09 -1.98
C TRP A 120 -22.12 -17.58 -2.17
N TYR A 121 -21.45 -18.46 -1.43
CA TYR A 121 -21.77 -19.90 -1.45
C TYR A 121 -23.18 -20.20 -0.95
N SER A 122 -23.73 -19.36 -0.06
CA SER A 122 -25.14 -19.46 0.34
C SER A 122 -26.14 -19.13 -0.79
N LYS A 123 -25.65 -18.62 -1.93
CA LYS A 123 -26.46 -18.22 -3.09
C LYS A 123 -26.26 -19.20 -4.25
N THR A 124 -27.34 -19.52 -4.97
CA THR A 124 -27.32 -20.33 -6.19
C THR A 124 -26.76 -19.54 -7.38
N LEU A 125 -25.43 -19.40 -7.42
CA LEU A 125 -24.74 -18.72 -8.52
C LEU A 125 -24.32 -19.70 -9.62
N ASN A 126 -24.66 -19.35 -10.86
CA ASN A 126 -24.12 -20.02 -12.04
C ASN A 126 -22.64 -19.64 -12.27
N GLN A 127 -21.98 -20.34 -13.20
CA GLN A 127 -20.55 -20.16 -13.47
C GLN A 127 -20.19 -18.73 -13.89
N MET A 128 -21.03 -18.11 -14.73
CA MET A 128 -20.82 -16.75 -15.23
C MET A 128 -20.95 -15.70 -14.13
N GLY A 129 -21.93 -15.84 -13.23
CA GLY A 129 -22.09 -14.96 -12.07
C GLY A 129 -20.87 -14.99 -11.15
N ARG A 130 -20.28 -16.17 -10.94
CA ARG A 130 -19.04 -16.30 -10.16
C ARG A 130 -17.85 -15.65 -10.84
N LEU A 131 -17.73 -15.82 -12.16
CA LEU A 131 -16.68 -15.16 -12.95
C LEU A 131 -16.77 -13.63 -12.82
N ILE A 132 -17.98 -13.05 -12.92
CA ILE A 132 -18.21 -11.61 -12.76
C ILE A 132 -17.78 -11.15 -11.35
N LEU A 133 -18.17 -11.87 -10.30
CA LEU A 133 -17.79 -11.55 -8.93
C LEU A 133 -16.27 -11.63 -8.71
N ILE A 134 -15.60 -12.60 -9.34
CA ILE A 134 -14.14 -12.67 -9.30
C ILE A 134 -13.54 -11.43 -9.98
N LYS A 135 -13.94 -11.14 -11.23
CA LYS A 135 -13.39 -10.03 -12.02
C LYS A 135 -13.55 -8.67 -11.35
N HIS A 136 -14.72 -8.39 -10.79
CA HIS A 136 -15.06 -7.04 -10.34
C HIS A 136 -14.95 -6.85 -8.83
N VAL A 137 -15.12 -7.91 -8.04
CA VAL A 137 -15.09 -7.82 -6.58
C VAL A 137 -13.80 -8.42 -6.02
N LEU A 138 -13.52 -9.71 -6.23
CA LEU A 138 -12.34 -10.32 -5.61
C LEU A 138 -11.02 -9.75 -6.13
N SER A 139 -10.91 -9.53 -7.45
CA SER A 139 -9.71 -8.93 -8.04
C SER A 139 -9.47 -7.47 -7.65
N SER A 140 -10.47 -6.75 -7.13
CA SER A 140 -10.32 -5.34 -6.71
C SER A 140 -9.83 -5.18 -5.27
N ILE A 141 -10.11 -6.14 -4.39
CA ILE A 141 -9.68 -6.13 -2.98
C ILE A 141 -8.15 -5.97 -2.80
N PRO A 142 -7.26 -6.73 -3.47
CA PRO A 142 -5.82 -6.61 -3.26
C PRO A 142 -5.20 -5.34 -3.83
N LEU A 143 -5.92 -4.55 -4.64
CA LEU A 143 -5.32 -3.48 -5.44
C LEU A 143 -4.67 -2.38 -4.57
N HIS A 144 -5.31 -1.99 -3.47
CA HIS A 144 -4.75 -0.99 -2.54
C HIS A 144 -3.43 -1.49 -1.93
N THR A 145 -3.37 -2.75 -1.53
CA THR A 145 -2.16 -3.36 -0.98
C THR A 145 -1.07 -3.49 -2.05
N LEU A 146 -1.41 -3.92 -3.27
CA LEU A 146 -0.47 -4.05 -4.40
C LEU A 146 0.14 -2.71 -4.83
N ALA A 147 -0.61 -1.62 -4.69
CA ALA A 147 -0.16 -0.27 -5.00
C ALA A 147 0.97 0.22 -4.08
N VAL A 148 1.02 -0.27 -2.84
CA VAL A 148 1.98 0.20 -1.82
C VAL A 148 3.06 -0.86 -1.53
N HIS A 149 2.66 -2.13 -1.49
CA HIS A 149 3.47 -3.26 -1.04
C HIS A 149 3.61 -4.35 -2.09
N THR A 150 4.69 -5.11 -1.96
CA THR A 150 4.82 -6.41 -2.60
C THR A 150 4.16 -7.45 -1.72
N ILE A 151 3.06 -8.05 -2.18
CA ILE A 151 2.40 -9.16 -1.50
C ILE A 151 3.26 -10.42 -1.65
N PRO A 152 3.46 -11.21 -0.58
CA PRO A 152 4.19 -12.47 -0.66
C PRO A 152 3.59 -13.43 -1.70
N LYS A 153 4.44 -14.14 -2.44
CA LYS A 153 4.01 -15.14 -3.44
C LYS A 153 3.05 -16.19 -2.86
N SER A 154 3.27 -16.60 -1.61
CA SER A 154 2.40 -17.55 -0.90
C SER A 154 0.99 -17.00 -0.64
N ILE A 155 0.86 -15.70 -0.37
CA ILE A 155 -0.44 -15.04 -0.23
C ILE A 155 -1.13 -14.95 -1.60
N ILE A 156 -0.42 -14.53 -2.65
CA ILE A 156 -0.97 -14.52 -4.02
C ILE A 156 -1.48 -15.91 -4.42
N HIS A 157 -0.71 -16.97 -4.14
CA HIS A 157 -1.12 -18.34 -4.40
C HIS A 157 -2.39 -18.72 -3.63
N THR A 158 -2.50 -18.32 -2.36
CA THR A 158 -3.69 -18.58 -1.54
C THR A 158 -4.93 -17.85 -2.09
N LEU A 159 -4.80 -16.58 -2.46
CA LEU A 159 -5.87 -15.80 -3.08
C LEU A 159 -6.32 -16.40 -4.42
N ASN A 160 -5.36 -16.81 -5.25
CA ASN A 160 -5.64 -17.51 -6.50
C ASN A 160 -6.39 -18.82 -6.26
N ARG A 161 -6.01 -19.59 -5.22
CA ARG A 161 -6.73 -20.80 -4.81
C ARG A 161 -8.16 -20.50 -4.39
N TYR A 162 -8.41 -19.44 -3.62
CA TYR A 162 -9.75 -19.01 -3.26
C TYR A 162 -10.60 -18.68 -4.48
N MET A 163 -10.07 -17.89 -5.42
CA MET A 163 -10.78 -17.54 -6.65
C MET A 163 -11.03 -18.78 -7.54
N THR A 164 -10.05 -19.68 -7.66
CA THR A 164 -10.17 -20.90 -8.47
C THR A 164 -11.23 -21.85 -7.88
N ASN A 165 -11.18 -22.07 -6.57
CA ASN A 165 -12.15 -22.88 -5.86
C ASN A 165 -13.55 -22.31 -5.94
N PHE A 166 -13.69 -20.99 -5.80
CA PHE A 166 -14.97 -20.31 -5.96
C PHE A 166 -15.50 -20.44 -7.38
N LEU A 167 -14.66 -20.22 -8.40
CA LEU A 167 -15.03 -20.34 -9.81
C LEU A 167 -15.66 -21.71 -10.09
N TRP A 168 -14.94 -22.81 -9.84
CA TRP A 168 -15.45 -24.16 -10.11
C TRP A 168 -16.55 -24.59 -9.13
N GLY A 169 -16.53 -24.05 -7.91
CA GLY A 169 -17.52 -24.29 -6.88
C GLY A 169 -17.31 -25.57 -6.10
N GLN A 170 -18.36 -25.91 -5.35
CA GLN A 170 -18.42 -27.09 -4.50
C GLN A 170 -19.61 -27.97 -4.86
N LYS A 171 -19.50 -29.28 -4.60
CA LYS A 171 -20.58 -30.27 -4.63
C LYS A 171 -20.47 -31.09 -3.34
N GLU A 172 -21.56 -31.21 -2.58
CA GLU A 172 -21.61 -32.00 -1.33
C GLU A 172 -20.49 -31.62 -0.34
N GLY A 173 -20.20 -30.32 -0.20
CA GLY A 173 -19.13 -29.81 0.68
C GLY A 173 -17.71 -29.98 0.16
N SER A 174 -17.51 -30.70 -0.95
CA SER A 174 -16.20 -30.88 -1.60
C SER A 174 -16.00 -29.93 -2.78
N HIS A 175 -14.76 -29.50 -3.05
CA HIS A 175 -14.46 -28.67 -4.23
C HIS A 175 -14.60 -29.48 -5.52
N LYS A 176 -15.21 -28.89 -6.55
CA LYS A 176 -15.26 -29.48 -7.89
C LYS A 176 -13.88 -29.54 -8.53
N HIS A 177 -13.69 -30.47 -9.45
CA HIS A 177 -12.47 -30.60 -10.23
C HIS A 177 -12.15 -29.30 -11.00
N HIS A 178 -10.87 -28.92 -11.02
CA HIS A 178 -10.40 -27.76 -11.77
C HIS A 178 -10.08 -28.19 -13.21
N TRP A 179 -10.97 -27.88 -14.15
CA TRP A 179 -10.80 -28.28 -15.56
C TRP A 179 -9.66 -27.57 -16.28
N VAL A 180 -9.31 -26.37 -15.81
CA VAL A 180 -8.27 -25.53 -16.42
C VAL A 180 -7.37 -24.96 -15.32
N ARG A 181 -6.06 -24.92 -15.59
CA ARG A 181 -5.08 -24.30 -14.68
C ARG A 181 -5.36 -22.80 -14.54
N TRP A 182 -5.26 -22.26 -13.32
CA TRP A 182 -5.48 -20.84 -13.04
C TRP A 182 -4.68 -19.90 -13.96
N ALA A 183 -3.43 -20.25 -14.27
CA ALA A 183 -2.58 -19.45 -15.15
C ALA A 183 -3.12 -19.31 -16.59
N GLN A 184 -3.86 -20.30 -17.10
CA GLN A 184 -4.53 -20.20 -18.41
C GLN A 184 -5.81 -19.38 -18.30
N ILE A 185 -6.54 -19.51 -17.18
CA ILE A 185 -7.77 -18.74 -16.92
C ILE A 185 -7.49 -17.23 -16.86
N THR A 186 -6.36 -16.82 -16.29
CA THR A 186 -5.99 -15.41 -16.13
C THR A 186 -5.37 -14.77 -17.37
N LYS A 187 -5.23 -15.51 -18.47
CA LYS A 187 -4.76 -14.93 -19.74
C LYS A 187 -5.77 -13.92 -20.30
N PRO A 188 -5.33 -13.03 -21.20
CA PRO A 188 -6.24 -12.23 -22.00
C PRO A 188 -7.28 -13.08 -22.74
N GLU A 189 -8.47 -12.51 -22.99
CA GLU A 189 -9.53 -13.21 -23.74
C GLU A 189 -9.08 -13.54 -25.17
N VAL A 190 -8.23 -12.69 -25.77
CA VAL A 190 -7.60 -12.94 -27.08
C VAL A 190 -6.65 -14.14 -27.09
N GLU A 191 -6.16 -14.57 -25.92
CA GLU A 191 -5.31 -15.75 -25.75
C GLU A 191 -6.11 -16.95 -25.21
N GLY A 192 -7.45 -16.88 -25.21
CA GLY A 192 -8.33 -17.95 -24.73
C GLY A 192 -8.51 -17.99 -23.21
N GLY A 193 -8.08 -16.95 -22.50
CA GLY A 193 -8.37 -16.80 -21.07
C GLY A 193 -9.78 -16.27 -20.79
N LEU A 194 -10.14 -16.16 -19.51
CA LEU A 194 -11.45 -15.65 -19.08
C LEU A 194 -11.42 -14.16 -18.77
N GLY A 195 -10.35 -13.42 -19.07
CA GLY A 195 -10.27 -11.97 -18.80
C GLY A 195 -10.15 -11.61 -17.32
N ILE A 196 -9.69 -12.55 -16.48
CA ILE A 196 -9.37 -12.28 -15.07
C ILE A 196 -7.94 -11.75 -15.00
N LYS A 197 -7.74 -10.58 -14.39
CA LYS A 197 -6.39 -10.02 -14.24
C LYS A 197 -5.59 -10.81 -13.22
N SER A 198 -4.45 -11.35 -13.64
CA SER A 198 -3.48 -12.00 -12.77
C SER A 198 -2.97 -11.04 -11.70
N LEU A 199 -3.02 -11.48 -10.43
CA LEU A 199 -2.52 -10.69 -9.30
C LEU A 199 -1.00 -10.47 -9.36
N LYS A 200 -0.27 -11.40 -9.98
CA LYS A 200 1.18 -11.27 -10.20
C LYS A 200 1.47 -10.15 -11.18
N ASP A 201 0.72 -10.10 -12.28
CA ASP A 201 0.96 -9.15 -13.36
C ASP A 201 0.45 -7.76 -12.95
N LEU A 202 -0.64 -7.70 -12.19
CA LEU A 202 -1.07 -6.48 -11.49
C LEU A 202 0.00 -5.95 -10.55
N GLN A 203 0.66 -6.83 -9.76
CA GLN A 203 1.74 -6.40 -8.88
C GLN A 203 2.88 -5.76 -9.66
N GLN A 204 3.25 -6.33 -10.81
CA GLN A 204 4.28 -5.77 -11.67
C GLN A 204 3.83 -4.45 -12.29
N ALA A 205 2.60 -4.34 -12.78
CA ALA A 205 2.03 -3.08 -13.27
C ALA A 205 2.02 -1.96 -12.21
N TYR A 206 1.74 -2.28 -10.94
CA TYR A 206 1.87 -1.31 -9.84
C TYR A 206 3.33 -0.95 -9.53
N THR A 207 4.28 -1.85 -9.77
CA THR A 207 5.71 -1.52 -9.70
C THR A 207 6.07 -0.49 -10.77
N LEU A 208 5.64 -0.72 -12.03
CA LEU A 208 5.82 0.23 -13.15
C LEU A 208 5.24 1.60 -12.78
N LYS A 209 4.05 1.63 -12.18
CA LYS A 209 3.41 2.87 -11.71
C LYS A 209 4.25 3.59 -10.65
N LEU A 210 4.81 2.88 -9.67
CA LEU A 210 5.67 3.47 -8.66
C LEU A 210 6.96 4.01 -9.26
N TRP A 211 7.57 3.26 -10.19
CA TRP A 211 8.77 3.70 -10.91
C TRP A 211 8.51 4.98 -11.71
N TRP A 212 7.41 5.02 -12.48
CA TRP A 212 7.02 6.19 -13.26
C TRP A 212 6.81 7.41 -12.38
N LYS A 213 6.07 7.24 -11.28
CA LYS A 213 5.88 8.32 -10.31
C LYS A 213 7.21 8.79 -9.72
N ALA A 214 8.16 7.90 -9.45
CA ALA A 214 9.39 8.29 -8.76
C ALA A 214 10.18 9.30 -9.60
N ARG A 215 10.13 9.13 -10.93
CA ARG A 215 10.78 10.01 -11.90
C ARG A 215 9.97 11.25 -12.21
N ASN A 216 8.67 11.10 -12.48
CA ASN A 216 7.86 12.15 -13.11
C ASN A 216 6.86 12.83 -12.16
N ASP A 217 6.58 12.28 -10.98
CA ASP A 217 5.60 12.90 -10.06
C ASP A 217 6.15 14.23 -9.54
N ILE A 218 5.34 15.27 -9.69
CA ILE A 218 5.59 16.62 -9.17
C ILE A 218 4.94 16.82 -7.78
N GLY A 219 4.00 15.95 -7.39
CA GLY A 219 3.39 15.98 -6.06
C GLY A 219 4.37 15.53 -4.97
N ILE A 220 4.03 15.75 -3.70
CA ILE A 220 4.90 15.58 -2.51
C ILE A 220 5.78 14.31 -2.54
N TRP A 221 5.23 13.19 -3.01
CA TRP A 221 5.91 11.91 -3.03
C TRP A 221 7.11 11.84 -4.00
N GLY A 222 6.99 12.40 -5.21
CA GLY A 222 8.03 12.34 -6.23
C GLY A 222 9.33 13.03 -5.81
N PRO A 223 9.33 14.34 -5.52
CA PRO A 223 10.48 15.07 -5.01
C PRO A 223 11.04 14.44 -3.74
N TYR A 224 10.18 13.96 -2.82
CA TYR A 224 10.62 13.27 -1.62
C TYR A 224 11.45 12.01 -1.93
N VAL A 225 10.95 11.14 -2.81
CA VAL A 225 11.66 9.92 -3.23
C VAL A 225 12.96 10.25 -3.95
N ARG A 226 12.96 11.23 -4.86
CA ARG A 226 14.17 11.65 -5.58
C ARG A 226 15.22 12.22 -4.63
N ASN A 227 14.84 13.09 -3.70
CA ASN A 227 15.75 13.68 -2.71
C ASN A 227 16.30 12.64 -1.72
N ARG A 228 15.49 11.62 -1.39
CA ARG A 228 15.89 10.55 -0.47
C ARG A 228 16.81 9.52 -1.12
N TYR A 229 16.49 9.09 -2.33
CA TYR A 229 17.11 7.91 -2.93
C TYR A 229 17.91 8.19 -4.22
N MET A 230 17.57 9.23 -4.97
CA MET A 230 18.18 9.54 -6.29
C MET A 230 19.08 10.78 -6.25
N LYS A 231 19.84 10.99 -5.17
CA LYS A 231 20.73 12.16 -5.04
C LYS A 231 21.75 12.29 -6.17
N THR A 232 22.21 11.17 -6.71
CA THR A 232 23.18 11.12 -7.82
C THR A 232 22.50 10.93 -9.18
N GLY A 233 21.17 11.01 -9.26
CA GLY A 233 20.39 10.72 -10.46
C GLY A 233 20.25 9.23 -10.81
N ILE A 234 21.01 8.36 -10.15
CA ILE A 234 21.03 6.90 -10.42
C ILE A 234 20.05 6.18 -9.50
N MET A 235 19.23 5.28 -10.07
CA MET A 235 18.36 4.39 -9.31
C MET A 235 19.12 3.12 -8.92
N LYS A 236 19.60 3.05 -7.66
CA LYS A 236 20.29 1.86 -7.13
C LYS A 236 19.77 1.54 -5.74
N GLU A 237 19.53 0.26 -5.47
CA GLU A 237 19.12 -0.18 -4.13
C GLU A 237 20.30 -0.28 -3.16
N ARG A 238 20.06 0.10 -1.90
CA ARG A 238 20.97 -0.09 -0.77
C ARG A 238 20.33 -0.99 0.28
N ILE A 239 21.15 -1.61 1.14
CA ILE A 239 20.67 -2.53 2.18
C ILE A 239 19.67 -1.85 3.12
N THR A 240 19.89 -0.58 3.46
CA THR A 240 19.06 0.20 4.40
C THR A 240 17.82 0.83 3.76
N ASP A 241 17.64 0.70 2.44
CA ASP A 241 16.52 1.32 1.73
C ASP A 241 15.19 0.64 2.03
N SER A 242 14.11 1.38 1.80
CA SER A 242 12.76 0.88 2.00
C SER A 242 12.46 -0.27 1.02
N PRO A 243 11.65 -1.25 1.42
CA PRO A 243 11.21 -2.32 0.52
C PRO A 243 10.58 -1.81 -0.78
N THR A 244 9.82 -0.73 -0.70
CA THR A 244 9.20 -0.08 -1.85
C THR A 244 10.25 0.49 -2.80
N TRP A 245 11.31 1.13 -2.30
CA TRP A 245 12.41 1.58 -3.15
C TRP A 245 13.15 0.41 -3.81
N LYS A 246 13.45 -0.65 -3.06
CA LYS A 246 14.07 -1.87 -3.61
C LYS A 246 13.22 -2.50 -4.71
N ARG A 247 11.89 -2.53 -4.51
CA ARG A 247 10.92 -2.98 -5.51
C ARG A 247 11.03 -2.17 -6.81
N ILE A 248 11.14 -0.84 -6.70
CA ILE A 248 11.29 0.07 -7.85
C ILE A 248 12.65 -0.11 -8.54
N CYS A 249 13.75 -0.26 -7.80
CA CYS A 249 15.07 -0.42 -8.42
C CYS A 249 15.22 -1.73 -9.20
N ARG A 250 14.65 -2.82 -8.68
CA ARG A 250 14.79 -4.16 -9.27
C ARG A 250 14.05 -4.34 -10.59
N SER A 251 13.16 -3.43 -10.91
CA SER A 251 12.38 -3.46 -12.13
C SER A 251 12.93 -2.51 -13.20
N ASN A 252 13.93 -1.68 -12.84
CA ASN A 252 14.40 -0.55 -13.65
C ASN A 252 14.81 -0.93 -15.08
N ASP A 253 15.37 -2.12 -15.26
CA ASP A 253 15.79 -2.60 -16.58
C ASP A 253 14.58 -2.83 -17.51
N LEU A 254 13.53 -3.46 -16.97
CA LEU A 254 12.26 -3.64 -17.70
C LEU A 254 11.57 -2.31 -17.96
N GLU A 255 11.63 -1.36 -17.02
CA GLU A 255 11.00 -0.05 -17.24
C GLU A 255 11.71 0.79 -18.30
N THR A 256 13.03 0.72 -18.32
CA THR A 256 13.83 1.52 -19.26
C THR A 256 13.57 1.07 -20.70
N SER A 257 13.30 -0.23 -20.95
CA SER A 257 12.95 -0.71 -22.30
C SER A 257 11.61 -0.18 -22.82
N HIS A 258 10.69 0.24 -21.93
CA HIS A 258 9.37 0.77 -22.29
C HIS A 258 9.30 2.30 -22.22
N THR A 259 10.45 2.99 -22.16
CA THR A 259 10.49 4.45 -22.12
C THR A 259 11.53 5.00 -23.08
N THR A 260 11.20 6.15 -23.69
CA THR A 260 12.14 6.89 -24.53
C THR A 260 12.53 8.17 -23.81
N THR A 261 13.83 8.42 -23.70
CA THR A 261 14.34 9.69 -23.15
C THR A 261 14.34 10.72 -24.27
N THR A 262 13.59 11.80 -24.09
CA THR A 262 13.55 12.94 -25.00
C THR A 262 14.11 14.19 -24.33
N SER A 263 14.36 15.25 -25.11
CA SER A 263 14.83 16.54 -24.58
C SER A 263 13.86 17.19 -23.58
N SER A 264 12.56 16.85 -23.65
CA SER A 264 11.51 17.34 -22.75
C SER A 264 11.23 16.43 -21.54
N GLY A 265 11.92 15.27 -21.44
CA GLY A 265 11.77 14.32 -20.35
C GLY A 265 11.56 12.88 -20.81
N LEU A 266 11.10 12.05 -19.87
CA LEU A 266 10.85 10.63 -20.12
C LEU A 266 9.45 10.43 -20.70
N LEU A 267 9.35 9.78 -21.85
CA LEU A 267 8.06 9.41 -22.47
C LEU A 267 7.79 7.92 -22.26
N TRP A 268 6.53 7.59 -21.96
CA TRP A 268 6.07 6.21 -21.89
C TRP A 268 5.75 5.70 -23.29
N GLU A 269 6.09 4.45 -23.59
CA GLU A 269 5.74 3.82 -24.86
C GLU A 269 4.20 3.82 -25.06
N GLY A 270 3.74 4.45 -26.14
CA GLY A 270 2.31 4.68 -26.39
C GLY A 270 1.74 5.98 -25.79
N GLY A 271 2.58 6.91 -25.33
CA GLY A 271 2.20 8.28 -24.95
C GLY A 271 2.14 8.51 -23.44
N ASN A 272 0.95 8.75 -22.90
CA ASN A 272 0.77 9.02 -21.47
C ASN A 272 0.75 7.73 -20.64
N PHE A 273 1.48 7.72 -19.53
CA PHE A 273 1.45 6.60 -18.59
C PHE A 273 0.04 6.35 -18.05
N SER A 274 -0.40 5.09 -18.12
CA SER A 274 -1.60 4.62 -17.43
C SER A 274 -1.34 3.26 -16.80
N LEU A 275 -2.09 2.91 -15.74
CA LEU A 275 -1.97 1.56 -15.17
C LEU A 275 -2.41 0.49 -16.18
N LYS A 276 -3.30 0.82 -17.11
CA LYS A 276 -3.74 -0.09 -18.17
C LYS A 276 -2.62 -0.35 -19.18
N SER A 277 -1.93 0.68 -19.66
CA SER A 277 -0.80 0.51 -20.57
C SER A 277 0.34 -0.25 -19.90
N ALA A 278 0.64 0.06 -18.64
CA ALA A 278 1.61 -0.68 -17.84
C ALA A 278 1.25 -2.17 -17.67
N PHE A 279 -0.02 -2.48 -17.42
CA PHE A 279 -0.46 -3.87 -17.30
C PHE A 279 -0.34 -4.66 -18.60
N ASN A 280 -0.59 -4.02 -19.75
CA ASN A 280 -0.51 -4.69 -21.05
C ASN A 280 0.93 -4.99 -21.50
N MET A 281 1.94 -4.43 -20.82
CA MET A 281 3.37 -4.64 -21.11
C MET A 281 4.01 -5.74 -20.25
N VAL A 282 3.24 -6.29 -19.29
CA VAL A 282 3.67 -7.38 -18.39
C VAL A 282 3.20 -8.72 -18.94
#